data_AF-A0A345P1N4-F1
#
_entry.id   AF-A0A345P1N4-F1
#
_cell.length_a   1.000
_cell.length_b   1.000
_cell.length_c   1.000
_cell.angle_alpha   90.00
_cell.angle_beta   90.00
_cell.angle_gamma   90.00
#
_symmetry.space_group_name_H-M   'P 1'
#
loop_
_entity.id
_entity.type
_entity.pdbx_description
1 polymer ?
#
loop_
_entity_poly.entity_id
_entity_poly.type
_entity_poly.pdbx_seq_one_letter_code
_entity_poly.pdbx_strand_id
1 'polypeptide(L)'
;MTVSAVATYNNANVGTGKTITVAYMLSGKDASKYKAPATTVMENGVIQAAPLTISTSAVVNNKVYDGTNTATVETQPVVTGVIDSDVVSIDTTATFADVSAGGGKTVNLTYTLSGTDANNYSLASSTTTANITAKQLTVSAPTVSKVYDGTTTATIIPGIITGIVESDEVALSATGTYDDANVGSTKVVSNITYKAVGSKAGNYIAPPASSITNGVITAAPITAIENITGTATGSQVLTAGASTPTNATVTYQWQHENSTEWTNIPGATSRTYRLQMSDLGKKVRVQVTGTGNYSGTISSAPTVAITPQ
;
A
#
# COMPACT_ATOMS: atom_id res chain seq x y z
N MET A 1 -68.22 -49.90 24.98
CA MET A 1 -67.37 -49.05 25.84
C MET A 1 -66.10 -48.74 25.07
N THR A 2 -65.60 -47.52 25.15
CA THR A 2 -64.31 -47.09 24.60
C THR A 2 -63.48 -46.44 25.69
N VAL A 3 -62.15 -46.63 25.63
CA VAL A 3 -61.19 -45.94 26.49
C VAL A 3 -60.47 -44.92 25.60
N SER A 4 -60.45 -43.66 26.02
CA SER A 4 -59.57 -42.64 25.46
C SER A 4 -58.58 -42.19 26.52
N ALA A 5 -57.47 -41.60 26.07
CA ALA A 5 -56.49 -41.00 26.96
C ALA A 5 -56.11 -39.61 26.42
N VAL A 6 -55.87 -38.68 27.35
CA VAL A 6 -55.29 -37.38 27.05
C VAL A 6 -53.96 -37.30 27.79
N ALA A 7 -52.88 -37.05 27.04
CA ALA A 7 -51.55 -36.83 27.58
C ALA A 7 -51.22 -35.33 27.50
N THR A 8 -50.70 -34.77 28.58
CA THR A 8 -50.32 -33.35 28.65
C THR A 8 -48.94 -33.19 29.26
N TYR A 9 -48.16 -32.27 28.69
CA TYR A 9 -46.93 -31.79 29.32
C TYR A 9 -47.26 -30.82 30.45
N ASN A 10 -46.39 -30.74 31.45
CA ASN A 10 -46.51 -29.78 32.57
C ASN A 10 -46.39 -28.31 32.14
N ASN A 11 -45.66 -28.03 31.06
CA ASN A 11 -45.63 -26.73 30.39
C ASN A 11 -45.20 -26.91 28.92
N ALA A 12 -45.37 -25.84 28.13
CA ALA A 12 -45.02 -25.83 26.71
C ALA A 12 -43.54 -25.49 26.43
N ASN A 13 -42.74 -25.17 27.44
CA ASN A 13 -41.38 -24.71 27.23
C ASN A 13 -40.46 -25.85 26.77
N VAL A 14 -39.38 -25.53 26.09
CA VAL A 14 -38.31 -26.47 25.74
C VAL A 14 -37.70 -27.11 26.98
N GLY A 15 -37.20 -28.33 26.82
CA GLY A 15 -36.41 -29.03 27.83
C GLY A 15 -36.56 -30.54 27.78
N THR A 16 -35.66 -31.22 28.50
CA THR A 16 -35.66 -32.68 28.70
C THR A 16 -36.20 -33.02 30.07
N GLY A 17 -36.67 -34.26 30.25
CA GLY A 17 -37.19 -34.72 31.55
C GLY A 17 -38.50 -34.05 31.95
N LYS A 18 -39.29 -33.62 30.96
CA LYS A 18 -40.59 -32.99 31.21
C LYS A 18 -41.58 -34.02 31.73
N THR A 19 -42.42 -33.57 32.66
CA THR A 19 -43.52 -34.35 33.21
C THR A 19 -44.65 -34.48 32.19
N ILE A 20 -45.05 -35.71 31.89
CA ILE A 20 -46.23 -36.04 31.08
C ILE A 20 -47.27 -36.68 31.99
N THR A 21 -48.46 -36.07 32.07
CA THR A 21 -49.62 -36.64 32.79
C THR A 21 -50.60 -37.24 31.80
N VAL A 22 -50.87 -38.54 31.93
CA VAL A 22 -51.83 -39.28 31.11
C VAL A 22 -53.11 -39.55 31.91
N ALA A 23 -54.21 -38.97 31.48
CA ALA A 23 -55.53 -39.18 32.07
C ALA A 23 -56.41 -40.03 31.15
N TYR A 24 -57.07 -41.06 31.71
CA TYR A 24 -57.92 -41.98 30.97
C TYR A 24 -59.40 -41.65 31.16
N MET A 25 -60.17 -41.70 30.08
CA MET A 25 -61.62 -41.46 30.07
C MET A 25 -62.34 -42.68 29.49
N LEU A 26 -63.52 -43.00 30.05
CA LEU A 26 -64.39 -44.06 29.55
C LEU A 26 -65.62 -43.46 28.88
N SER A 27 -66.02 -43.99 27.72
CA SER A 27 -67.26 -43.56 27.05
C SER A 27 -68.05 -44.73 26.42
N GLY A 28 -69.30 -44.45 26.03
CA GLY A 28 -70.24 -45.44 25.47
C GLY A 28 -71.21 -46.04 26.50
N LYS A 29 -72.19 -46.81 26.02
CA LYS A 29 -73.37 -47.29 26.79
C LYS A 29 -73.03 -48.02 28.10
N ASP A 30 -71.91 -48.72 28.15
CA ASP A 30 -71.48 -49.49 29.32
C ASP A 30 -70.43 -48.77 30.18
N ALA A 31 -70.01 -47.53 29.88
CA ALA A 31 -68.91 -46.86 30.57
C ALA A 31 -69.11 -46.73 32.10
N SER A 32 -70.36 -46.55 32.54
CA SER A 32 -70.71 -46.45 33.97
C SER A 32 -70.50 -47.76 34.76
N LYS A 33 -70.33 -48.89 34.08
CA LYS A 33 -70.07 -50.20 34.72
C LYS A 33 -68.59 -50.41 35.05
N TYR A 34 -67.71 -49.48 34.66
CA TYR A 34 -66.26 -49.63 34.79
C TYR A 34 -65.64 -48.38 35.42
N LYS A 35 -64.44 -48.53 36.00
CA LYS A 35 -63.62 -47.42 36.48
C LYS A 35 -62.50 -47.13 35.48
N ALA A 36 -62.24 -45.87 35.19
CA ALA A 36 -61.11 -45.49 34.37
C ALA A 36 -59.79 -45.92 35.05
N PRO A 37 -58.76 -46.30 34.28
CA PRO A 37 -57.41 -46.51 34.83
C PRO A 37 -56.91 -45.27 35.60
N ALA A 38 -56.02 -45.51 36.57
CA ALA A 38 -55.36 -44.43 37.31
C ALA A 38 -54.49 -43.57 36.36
N THR A 39 -54.32 -42.30 36.70
CA THR A 39 -53.44 -41.39 35.94
C THR A 39 -52.00 -41.87 36.02
N THR A 40 -51.31 -41.88 34.87
CA THR A 40 -49.89 -42.22 34.79
C THR A 40 -49.06 -40.95 34.65
N VAL A 41 -47.94 -40.87 35.36
CA VAL A 41 -46.97 -39.76 35.27
C VAL A 41 -45.64 -40.29 34.76
N MET A 42 -45.05 -39.61 33.78
CA MET A 42 -43.74 -39.93 33.20
C MET A 42 -42.84 -38.70 33.24
N GLU A 43 -41.54 -38.87 33.50
CA GLU A 43 -40.55 -37.78 33.62
C GLU A 43 -39.45 -37.87 32.55
N ASN A 44 -39.81 -38.35 31.36
CA ASN A 44 -38.89 -38.54 30.24
C ASN A 44 -39.29 -37.73 29.00
N GLY A 45 -40.26 -36.81 29.15
CA GLY A 45 -40.72 -35.98 28.06
C GLY A 45 -39.63 -35.04 27.54
N VAL A 46 -39.64 -34.77 26.24
CA VAL A 46 -38.69 -33.86 25.60
C VAL A 46 -39.46 -32.91 24.69
N ILE A 47 -39.26 -31.60 24.90
CA ILE A 47 -39.70 -30.55 24.00
C ILE A 47 -38.44 -29.95 23.39
N GLN A 48 -38.31 -30.02 22.06
CA GLN A 48 -37.20 -29.44 21.32
C GLN A 48 -37.51 -28.00 20.92
N ALA A 49 -36.46 -27.18 20.79
CA ALA A 49 -36.62 -25.80 20.34
C ALA A 49 -37.16 -25.74 18.91
N ALA A 50 -38.16 -24.89 18.70
CA ALA A 50 -38.71 -24.65 17.38
C ALA A 50 -37.67 -23.88 16.53
N PRO A 51 -37.35 -24.32 15.31
CA PRO A 51 -36.45 -23.58 14.45
C PRO A 51 -37.17 -22.34 13.90
N LEU A 52 -36.53 -21.19 14.06
CA LEU A 52 -36.93 -19.94 13.40
C LEU A 52 -36.28 -19.84 12.01
N THR A 53 -36.92 -19.11 11.12
CA THR A 53 -36.45 -18.89 9.75
C THR A 53 -36.22 -17.42 9.45
N ILE A 54 -35.20 -17.11 8.66
CA ILE A 54 -34.91 -15.76 8.17
C ILE A 54 -35.66 -15.58 6.84
N SER A 55 -36.65 -14.68 6.83
CA SER A 55 -37.39 -14.34 5.62
C SER A 55 -36.71 -13.21 4.83
N THR A 56 -36.01 -12.32 5.52
CA THR A 56 -35.17 -11.25 4.95
C THR A 56 -33.86 -11.17 5.72
N SER A 57 -32.73 -11.25 5.01
CA SER A 57 -31.41 -11.21 5.64
C SER A 57 -31.07 -9.84 6.21
N ALA A 58 -30.13 -9.82 7.16
CA ALA A 58 -29.58 -8.57 7.68
C ALA A 58 -28.79 -7.82 6.59
N VAL A 59 -28.88 -6.49 6.62
CA VAL A 59 -28.05 -5.61 5.79
C VAL A 59 -26.86 -5.15 6.62
N VAL A 60 -25.65 -5.27 6.08
CA VAL A 60 -24.40 -4.91 6.73
C VAL A 60 -23.76 -3.76 5.98
N ASN A 61 -23.29 -2.76 6.71
CA ASN A 61 -22.64 -1.59 6.12
C ASN A 61 -21.33 -1.96 5.42
N ASN A 62 -21.09 -1.32 4.28
CA ASN A 62 -19.76 -1.24 3.71
C ASN A 62 -18.85 -0.42 4.63
N LYS A 63 -17.53 -0.68 4.60
CA LYS A 63 -16.54 0.11 5.35
C LYS A 63 -15.33 0.46 4.49
N VAL A 64 -14.56 1.45 4.93
CA VAL A 64 -13.20 1.67 4.45
C VAL A 64 -12.26 0.78 5.25
N TYR A 65 -11.21 0.27 4.61
CA TYR A 65 -10.19 -0.54 5.25
C TYR A 65 -9.60 0.17 6.47
N ASP A 66 -9.65 -0.50 7.62
CA ASP A 66 -9.17 0.01 8.91
C ASP A 66 -8.31 -1.03 9.65
N GLY A 67 -7.93 -2.12 8.97
CA GLY A 67 -7.15 -3.21 9.55
C GLY A 67 -7.94 -4.21 10.41
N THR A 68 -9.26 -4.04 10.54
CA THR A 68 -10.11 -4.90 11.39
C THR A 68 -11.20 -5.60 10.59
N ASN A 69 -11.71 -6.72 11.13
CA ASN A 69 -12.84 -7.46 10.57
C ASN A 69 -14.20 -7.04 11.16
N THR A 70 -14.26 -5.97 11.93
CA THR A 70 -15.50 -5.47 12.52
C THR A 70 -16.46 -5.00 11.42
N ALA A 71 -17.70 -5.47 11.49
CA ALA A 71 -18.79 -5.05 10.63
C ALA A 71 -19.91 -4.43 11.48
N THR A 72 -20.73 -3.58 10.89
CA THR A 72 -21.89 -2.98 11.56
C THR A 72 -23.17 -3.35 10.82
N VAL A 73 -24.18 -3.78 11.57
CA VAL A 73 -25.49 -4.11 11.02
C VAL A 73 -26.25 -2.81 10.78
N GLU A 74 -26.67 -2.58 9.54
CA GLU A 74 -27.50 -1.44 9.15
C GLU A 74 -28.98 -1.73 9.41
N THR A 75 -29.42 -2.96 9.11
CA THR A 75 -30.80 -3.39 9.31
C THR A 75 -30.84 -4.82 9.83
N GLN A 76 -31.57 -5.04 10.93
CA GLN A 76 -31.79 -6.36 11.51
C GLN A 76 -32.55 -7.28 10.53
N PRO A 77 -32.33 -8.60 10.59
CA PRO A 77 -33.06 -9.54 9.75
C PRO A 77 -34.54 -9.64 10.17
N VAL A 78 -35.39 -10.06 9.23
CA VAL A 78 -36.80 -10.38 9.52
C VAL A 78 -36.92 -11.87 9.77
N VAL A 79 -37.32 -12.22 10.99
CA VAL A 79 -37.48 -13.61 11.44
C VAL A 79 -38.96 -14.02 11.38
N THR A 80 -39.24 -15.24 10.96
CA THR A 80 -40.57 -15.85 10.97
C THR A 80 -40.57 -17.17 11.77
N GLY A 81 -41.74 -17.57 12.26
CA GLY A 81 -41.92 -18.82 13.03
C GLY A 81 -42.09 -18.64 14.54
N VAL A 82 -42.02 -17.40 15.04
CA VAL A 82 -42.41 -17.09 16.43
C VAL A 82 -43.94 -17.21 16.54
N ILE A 83 -44.42 -17.89 17.58
CA ILE A 83 -45.85 -18.01 17.87
C ILE A 83 -46.35 -16.67 18.43
N ASP A 84 -47.50 -16.18 17.98
CA ASP A 84 -47.99 -14.81 18.26
C ASP A 84 -48.07 -14.44 19.76
N SER A 85 -48.21 -15.42 20.65
CA SER A 85 -48.22 -15.22 22.11
C SER A 85 -46.84 -15.05 22.75
N ASP A 86 -45.79 -15.41 22.03
CA ASP A 86 -44.46 -15.57 22.58
C ASP A 86 -43.64 -14.29 22.42
N VAL A 87 -42.82 -13.97 23.43
CA VAL A 87 -41.97 -12.79 23.41
C VAL A 87 -40.55 -13.21 23.08
N VAL A 88 -40.15 -12.96 21.84
CA VAL A 88 -38.81 -13.22 21.31
C VAL A 88 -38.31 -11.99 20.55
N SER A 89 -37.10 -11.55 20.88
CA SER A 89 -36.35 -10.49 20.22
C SER A 89 -35.04 -11.04 19.69
N ILE A 90 -34.45 -10.37 18.70
CA ILE A 90 -33.24 -10.79 18.03
C ILE A 90 -32.22 -9.66 17.96
N ASP A 91 -31.02 -9.94 18.44
CA ASP A 91 -29.83 -9.14 18.21
C ASP A 91 -28.90 -9.85 17.22
N THR A 92 -28.26 -9.07 16.34
CA THR A 92 -27.38 -9.60 15.29
C THR A 92 -25.99 -9.03 15.47
N THR A 93 -25.00 -9.91 15.50
CA THR A 93 -23.59 -9.54 15.43
C THR A 93 -23.03 -9.92 14.07
N ALA A 94 -22.21 -9.04 13.50
CA ALA A 94 -21.66 -9.19 12.15
C ALA A 94 -20.14 -9.05 12.17
N THR A 95 -19.45 -9.93 11.45
CA THR A 95 -17.98 -9.91 11.31
C THR A 95 -17.58 -10.27 9.88
N PHE A 96 -16.70 -9.49 9.26
CA PHE A 96 -16.12 -9.87 7.98
C PHE A 96 -15.28 -11.14 8.13
N ALA A 97 -15.34 -12.05 7.15
CA ALA A 97 -14.57 -13.28 7.17
C ALA A 97 -13.06 -13.04 7.09
N ASP A 98 -12.64 -11.93 6.48
CA ASP A 98 -11.25 -11.47 6.44
C ASP A 98 -11.16 -9.94 6.43
N VAL A 99 -9.98 -9.40 6.72
CA VAL A 99 -9.75 -7.95 6.88
C VAL A 99 -9.47 -7.21 5.57
N SER A 100 -9.18 -7.91 4.48
CA SER A 100 -8.58 -7.32 3.27
C SER A 100 -9.61 -6.51 2.48
N ALA A 101 -9.19 -5.45 1.81
CA ALA A 101 -10.06 -4.71 0.91
C ALA A 101 -10.60 -5.60 -0.22
N GLY A 102 -11.83 -5.34 -0.65
CA GLY A 102 -12.50 -6.11 -1.69
C GLY A 102 -14.02 -5.86 -1.70
N GLY A 103 -14.64 -6.12 -2.86
CA GLY A 103 -16.08 -6.11 -3.00
C GLY A 103 -16.70 -7.48 -2.69
N GLY A 104 -17.96 -7.49 -2.25
CA GLY A 104 -18.75 -8.72 -2.04
C GLY A 104 -18.17 -9.67 -0.99
N LYS A 105 -17.47 -9.14 0.02
CA LYS A 105 -16.83 -9.96 1.04
C LYS A 105 -17.86 -10.63 1.92
N THR A 106 -17.62 -11.88 2.27
CA THR A 106 -18.46 -12.64 3.21
C THR A 106 -18.45 -11.99 4.58
N VAL A 107 -19.64 -11.80 5.15
CA VAL A 107 -19.88 -11.38 6.51
C VAL A 107 -20.61 -12.50 7.24
N ASN A 108 -20.04 -12.98 8.34
CA ASN A 108 -20.65 -13.97 9.22
C ASN A 108 -21.61 -13.29 10.19
N LEU A 109 -22.84 -13.78 10.25
CA LEU A 109 -23.91 -13.29 11.11
C LEU A 109 -24.20 -14.30 12.23
N THR A 110 -24.13 -13.84 13.48
CA THR A 110 -24.56 -14.61 14.64
C THR A 110 -25.73 -13.91 15.32
N TYR A 111 -26.74 -14.70 15.67
CA TYR A 111 -27.98 -14.21 16.24
C TYR A 111 -28.07 -14.58 17.72
N THR A 112 -28.46 -13.61 18.54
CA THR A 112 -28.79 -13.82 19.94
C THR A 112 -30.28 -13.60 20.12
N LEU A 113 -30.98 -14.63 20.58
CA LEU A 113 -32.40 -14.53 20.90
C LEU A 113 -32.56 -14.09 22.36
N SER A 114 -33.48 -13.17 22.61
CA SER A 114 -33.80 -12.63 23.94
C SER A 114 -35.31 -12.51 24.14
N GLY A 115 -35.77 -12.34 25.37
CA GLY A 115 -37.21 -12.37 25.73
C GLY A 115 -37.57 -13.58 26.59
N THR A 116 -38.79 -13.60 27.12
CA THR A 116 -39.25 -14.62 28.08
C THR A 116 -39.31 -16.01 27.46
N ASP A 117 -39.54 -16.08 26.16
CA ASP A 117 -39.79 -17.33 25.45
C ASP A 117 -38.62 -17.70 24.52
N ALA A 118 -37.52 -16.93 24.52
CA ALA A 118 -36.39 -17.12 23.60
C ALA A 118 -35.77 -18.52 23.63
N ASN A 119 -35.71 -19.14 24.81
CA ASN A 119 -35.18 -20.50 24.99
C ASN A 119 -36.06 -21.58 24.33
N ASN A 120 -37.29 -21.24 23.94
CA ASN A 120 -38.17 -22.13 23.21
C ASN A 120 -37.84 -22.22 21.71
N TYR A 121 -36.91 -21.38 21.26
CA TYR A 121 -36.57 -21.22 19.86
C TYR A 121 -35.08 -21.41 19.60
N SER A 122 -34.77 -21.80 18.37
CA SER A 122 -33.40 -21.85 17.87
C SER A 122 -33.32 -21.14 16.53
N LEU A 123 -32.21 -20.46 16.28
CA LEU A 123 -31.97 -19.78 15.02
C LEU A 123 -30.53 -20.03 14.59
N ALA A 124 -30.36 -20.61 13.40
CA ALA A 124 -29.05 -20.90 12.84
C ALA A 124 -28.33 -19.62 12.42
N SER A 125 -27.01 -19.58 12.56
CA SER A 125 -26.17 -18.52 11.97
C SER A 125 -26.31 -18.49 10.45
N SER A 126 -25.93 -17.35 9.86
CA SER A 126 -26.01 -17.16 8.41
C SER A 126 -24.86 -16.30 7.91
N THR A 127 -24.83 -16.03 6.61
CA THR A 127 -23.87 -15.13 5.99
C THR A 127 -24.58 -14.14 5.08
N THR A 128 -23.94 -12.99 4.89
CA THR A 128 -24.30 -11.99 3.88
C THR A 128 -23.03 -11.43 3.25
N THR A 129 -23.14 -10.40 2.41
CA THR A 129 -21.98 -9.74 1.81
C THR A 129 -21.98 -8.23 2.05
N ALA A 130 -20.78 -7.67 2.16
CA ALA A 130 -20.53 -6.23 2.19
C ALA A 130 -19.14 -5.94 1.61
N ASN A 131 -18.86 -4.67 1.33
CA ASN A 131 -17.59 -4.23 0.74
C ASN A 131 -16.65 -3.66 1.82
N ILE A 132 -15.36 -3.96 1.69
CA ILE A 132 -14.28 -3.21 2.34
C ILE A 132 -13.57 -2.42 1.25
N THR A 133 -13.81 -1.11 1.16
CA THR A 133 -13.15 -0.23 0.20
C THR A 133 -11.71 0.02 0.64
N ALA A 134 -10.76 -0.11 -0.28
CA ALA A 134 -9.35 0.19 -0.01
C ALA A 134 -9.17 1.63 0.50
N LYS A 135 -8.26 1.82 1.46
CA LYS A 135 -8.04 3.13 2.09
C LYS A 135 -7.16 4.02 1.21
N GLN A 136 -7.59 5.26 1.00
CA GLN A 136 -6.81 6.23 0.22
C GLN A 136 -5.56 6.66 1.00
N LEU A 137 -4.39 6.53 0.36
CA LEU A 137 -3.14 7.13 0.84
C LEU A 137 -2.99 8.55 0.31
N THR A 138 -2.34 9.39 1.10
CA THR A 138 -1.91 10.73 0.67
C THR A 138 -0.41 10.86 0.87
N VAL A 139 0.19 11.76 0.10
CA VAL A 139 1.63 11.99 0.11
C VAL A 139 1.92 13.48 0.14
N SER A 140 2.96 13.87 0.89
CA SER A 140 3.40 15.26 0.98
C SER A 140 4.91 15.35 0.97
N ALA A 141 5.42 16.50 0.51
CA ALA A 141 6.85 16.78 0.39
C ALA A 141 7.68 15.70 -0.34
N PRO A 142 7.28 15.25 -1.55
CA PRO A 142 8.16 14.41 -2.36
C PRO A 142 9.45 15.19 -2.69
N THR A 143 10.58 14.50 -2.67
CA THR A 143 11.87 15.08 -3.09
C THR A 143 12.32 14.44 -4.38
N VAL A 144 12.85 15.26 -5.28
CA VAL A 144 13.25 14.82 -6.61
C VAL A 144 14.56 15.48 -6.98
N SER A 145 15.60 14.66 -7.05
CA SER A 145 16.94 15.10 -7.36
C SER A 145 17.71 14.02 -8.08
N LYS A 146 18.55 14.40 -9.03
CA LYS A 146 19.51 13.49 -9.65
C LYS A 146 20.79 14.23 -10.03
N VAL A 147 21.86 13.46 -10.24
CA VAL A 147 23.02 13.93 -11.00
C VAL A 147 22.69 13.81 -12.49
N TYR A 148 23.19 14.75 -13.28
CA TYR A 148 23.05 14.73 -14.73
C TYR A 148 23.52 13.40 -15.32
N ASP A 149 22.66 12.75 -16.07
CA ASP A 149 22.93 11.48 -16.77
C ASP A 149 22.50 11.54 -18.25
N GLY A 150 22.10 12.71 -18.74
CA GLY A 150 21.59 12.92 -20.10
C GLY A 150 20.15 12.46 -20.34
N THR A 151 19.42 12.01 -19.32
CA THR A 151 18.03 11.54 -19.42
C THR A 151 17.06 12.39 -18.61
N THR A 152 15.79 12.41 -19.02
CA THR A 152 14.70 13.11 -18.30
C THR A 152 14.06 12.27 -17.19
N THR A 153 14.48 11.03 -16.97
CA THR A 153 13.92 10.17 -15.91
C THR A 153 14.20 10.77 -14.54
N ALA A 154 13.15 10.91 -13.72
CA ALA A 154 13.28 11.44 -12.37
C ALA A 154 13.52 10.33 -11.33
N THR A 155 14.41 10.60 -10.37
CA THR A 155 14.53 9.82 -9.14
C THR A 155 13.69 10.49 -8.07
N ILE A 156 12.59 9.84 -7.68
CA ILE A 156 11.57 10.41 -6.79
C ILE A 156 11.58 9.65 -5.48
N ILE A 157 11.73 10.38 -4.38
CA ILE A 157 11.45 9.88 -3.04
C ILE A 157 10.05 10.41 -2.68
N PRO A 158 9.05 9.54 -2.46
CA PRO A 158 7.67 9.97 -2.26
C PRO A 158 7.45 10.96 -1.12
N GLY A 159 8.33 11.03 -0.12
CA GLY A 159 8.18 11.93 1.02
C GLY A 159 7.38 11.30 2.15
N ILE A 160 6.53 12.08 2.82
CA ILE A 160 5.71 11.62 3.95
C ILE A 160 4.42 11.01 3.42
N ILE A 161 4.17 9.75 3.77
CA ILE A 161 2.95 9.02 3.44
C ILE A 161 2.02 9.03 4.65
N THR A 162 0.76 9.38 4.45
CA THR A 162 -0.28 9.33 5.50
C THR A 162 -1.46 8.48 5.06
N GLY A 163 -2.22 7.98 6.04
CA GLY A 163 -3.37 7.10 5.81
C GLY A 163 -3.08 5.61 6.03
N ILE A 164 -1.81 5.22 6.20
CA ILE A 164 -1.43 3.84 6.57
C ILE A 164 -2.04 3.50 7.94
N VAL A 165 -2.70 2.34 8.03
CA VAL A 165 -3.16 1.74 9.29
C VAL A 165 -1.92 1.26 10.04
N GLU A 166 -1.87 1.50 11.35
CA GLU A 166 -0.71 1.15 12.16
C GLU A 166 -0.31 -0.33 12.01
N SER A 167 1.00 -0.60 11.98
CA SER A 167 1.61 -1.93 11.76
C SER A 167 1.48 -2.53 10.36
N ASP A 168 0.79 -1.88 9.43
CA ASP A 168 0.80 -2.34 8.03
C ASP A 168 2.12 -2.01 7.34
N GLU A 169 2.67 -3.02 6.66
CA GLU A 169 3.83 -2.84 5.80
C GLU A 169 3.40 -2.33 4.41
N VAL A 170 3.46 -1.01 4.26
CA VAL A 170 3.15 -0.30 3.00
C VAL A 170 4.16 0.81 2.76
N ALA A 171 4.66 0.87 1.53
CA ALA A 171 5.46 1.98 1.01
C ALA A 171 4.91 2.45 -0.34
N LEU A 172 5.46 3.56 -0.86
CA LEU A 172 5.19 4.01 -2.22
C LEU A 172 6.44 3.87 -3.08
N SER A 173 6.26 3.41 -4.32
CA SER A 173 7.20 3.72 -5.41
C SER A 173 6.61 4.85 -6.25
N ALA A 174 7.46 5.72 -6.78
CA ALA A 174 7.03 6.81 -7.65
C ALA A 174 7.85 6.85 -8.94
N THR A 175 7.20 7.19 -10.05
CA THR A 175 7.83 7.45 -11.34
C THR A 175 7.39 8.81 -11.86
N GLY A 176 8.24 9.46 -12.67
CA GLY A 176 7.95 10.75 -13.28
C GLY A 176 9.12 11.21 -14.14
N THR A 177 8.95 12.32 -14.84
CA THR A 177 9.95 12.84 -15.78
C THR A 177 10.16 14.34 -15.60
N TYR A 178 11.42 14.75 -15.65
CA TYR A 178 11.80 16.14 -15.83
C TYR A 178 11.34 16.66 -17.20
N ASP A 179 11.07 17.96 -17.26
CA ASP A 179 10.81 18.72 -18.49
C ASP A 179 11.95 18.62 -19.50
N ASP A 180 13.19 18.72 -19.04
CA ASP A 180 14.40 18.49 -19.83
C ASP A 180 15.56 17.96 -18.97
N ALA A 181 16.60 17.42 -19.62
CA ALA A 181 17.69 16.74 -18.93
C ALA A 181 18.77 17.69 -18.36
N ASN A 182 18.71 19.00 -18.63
CA ASN A 182 19.77 19.94 -18.25
C ASN A 182 19.79 20.25 -16.75
N VAL A 183 20.97 20.58 -16.24
CA VAL A 183 21.20 21.02 -14.86
C VAL A 183 20.35 22.23 -14.49
N GLY A 184 19.81 22.23 -13.27
CA GLY A 184 18.98 23.33 -12.74
C GLY A 184 18.31 22.96 -11.41
N SER A 185 17.82 23.97 -10.68
CA SER A 185 17.27 23.81 -9.32
C SER A 185 15.76 24.08 -9.19
N THR A 186 15.08 24.38 -10.29
CA THR A 186 13.64 24.67 -10.36
C THR A 186 13.00 23.90 -11.51
N LYS A 187 13.45 22.66 -11.70
CA LYS A 187 13.02 21.81 -12.82
C LYS A 187 11.60 21.30 -12.54
N VAL A 188 10.78 21.27 -13.58
CA VAL A 188 9.43 20.71 -13.47
C VAL A 188 9.50 19.20 -13.63
N VAL A 189 8.87 18.47 -12.72
CA VAL A 189 8.68 17.01 -12.85
C VAL A 189 7.19 16.75 -12.95
N SER A 190 6.79 16.22 -14.10
CA SER A 190 5.39 16.01 -14.46
C SER A 190 5.00 14.54 -14.34
N ASN A 191 3.68 14.29 -14.28
CA ASN A 191 3.08 12.96 -14.28
C ASN A 191 3.65 12.03 -13.21
N ILE A 192 3.88 12.56 -12.01
CA ILE A 192 4.36 11.73 -10.90
C ILE A 192 3.27 10.74 -10.57
N THR A 193 3.53 9.47 -10.83
CA THR A 193 2.60 8.37 -10.59
C THR A 193 3.10 7.57 -9.41
N TYR A 194 2.22 7.37 -8.43
CA TYR A 194 2.51 6.58 -7.24
C TYR A 194 1.92 5.18 -7.36
N LYS A 195 2.63 4.21 -6.79
CA LYS A 195 2.15 2.84 -6.64
C LYS A 195 2.41 2.38 -5.21
N ALA A 196 1.37 1.87 -4.54
CA ALA A 196 1.52 1.20 -3.26
C ALA A 196 2.28 -0.13 -3.44
N VAL A 197 3.26 -0.37 -2.58
CA VAL A 197 4.08 -1.59 -2.54
C VAL A 197 4.19 -2.09 -1.10
N GLY A 198 4.56 -3.36 -0.92
CA GLY A 198 4.56 -4.03 0.38
C GLY A 198 3.46 -5.07 0.50
N SER A 199 3.52 -5.86 1.57
CA SER A 199 2.63 -7.01 1.77
C SER A 199 1.15 -6.62 1.95
N LYS A 200 0.87 -5.40 2.40
CA LYS A 200 -0.49 -4.88 2.62
C LYS A 200 -0.97 -3.91 1.53
N ALA A 201 -0.19 -3.69 0.47
CA ALA A 201 -0.48 -2.70 -0.57
C ALA A 201 -1.86 -2.86 -1.23
N GLY A 202 -2.37 -4.08 -1.36
CA GLY A 202 -3.69 -4.36 -1.95
C GLY A 202 -4.87 -3.75 -1.18
N ASN A 203 -4.66 -3.34 0.08
CA ASN A 203 -5.68 -2.71 0.92
C ASN A 203 -5.75 -1.19 0.77
N TYR A 204 -4.93 -0.62 -0.10
CA TYR A 204 -4.76 0.82 -0.24
C TYR A 204 -4.89 1.29 -1.67
N ILE A 205 -5.38 2.52 -1.83
CA ILE A 205 -5.37 3.26 -3.09
C ILE A 205 -4.17 4.21 -3.03
N ALA A 206 -3.30 4.16 -4.05
CA ALA A 206 -2.15 5.06 -4.14
C ALA A 206 -2.61 6.53 -4.26
N PRO A 207 -1.79 7.50 -3.83
CA PRO A 207 -2.11 8.91 -4.03
C PRO A 207 -2.37 9.24 -5.51
N PRO A 208 -3.23 10.24 -5.79
CA PRO A 208 -3.42 10.71 -7.16
C PRO A 208 -2.11 11.22 -7.75
N ALA A 209 -2.03 11.22 -9.08
CA ALA A 209 -0.85 11.73 -9.77
C ALA A 209 -0.59 13.21 -9.44
N SER A 210 0.67 13.60 -9.39
CA SER A 210 1.09 14.95 -9.03
C SER A 210 2.16 15.52 -9.96
N SER A 211 2.55 16.77 -9.71
CA SER A 211 3.70 17.41 -10.32
C SER A 211 4.42 18.25 -9.27
N ILE A 212 5.69 18.52 -9.51
CA ILE A 212 6.48 19.45 -8.69
C ILE A 212 7.26 20.41 -9.60
N THR A 213 7.64 21.55 -9.06
CA THR A 213 8.33 22.62 -9.81
C THR A 213 9.70 22.99 -9.22
N ASN A 214 10.15 22.23 -8.22
CA ASN A 214 11.40 22.43 -7.49
C ASN A 214 12.34 21.22 -7.60
N GLY A 215 12.24 20.45 -8.69
CA GLY A 215 13.17 19.36 -8.96
C GLY A 215 14.58 19.87 -9.22
N VAL A 216 15.58 19.06 -8.88
CA VAL A 216 17.00 19.44 -8.98
C VAL A 216 17.78 18.44 -9.84
N ILE A 217 18.42 18.93 -10.90
CA ILE A 217 19.46 18.19 -11.61
C ILE A 217 20.80 18.86 -11.30
N THR A 218 21.71 18.15 -10.63
CA THR A 218 23.07 18.63 -10.35
C THR A 218 24.03 18.21 -11.46
N ALA A 219 25.07 19.01 -11.71
CA ALA A 219 26.04 18.74 -12.76
C ALA A 219 26.85 17.47 -12.50
N ALA A 220 27.11 16.70 -13.56
CA ALA A 220 27.97 15.53 -13.49
C ALA A 220 29.44 15.97 -13.38
N PRO A 221 30.25 15.38 -12.49
CA PRO A 221 31.66 15.73 -12.40
C PRO A 221 32.41 15.21 -13.63
N ILE A 222 33.36 15.99 -14.15
CA ILE A 222 34.47 15.43 -14.94
C ILE A 222 35.40 14.68 -13.98
N THR A 223 35.86 13.49 -14.37
CA THR A 223 36.61 12.58 -13.49
C THR A 223 38.02 12.26 -13.99
N ALA A 224 38.31 12.48 -15.27
CA ALA A 224 39.65 12.34 -15.82
C ALA A 224 39.86 13.21 -17.06
N ILE A 225 41.13 13.38 -17.44
CA ILE A 225 41.57 13.84 -18.76
C ILE A 225 42.71 12.95 -19.23
N GLU A 226 42.67 12.53 -20.51
CA GLU A 226 43.75 11.78 -21.14
C GLU A 226 45.02 12.65 -21.33
N ASN A 227 46.12 11.99 -21.68
CA ASN A 227 47.41 12.64 -21.91
C ASN A 227 47.36 13.65 -23.07
N ILE A 228 48.21 14.67 -22.96
CA ILE A 228 48.47 15.62 -24.05
C ILE A 228 49.11 14.87 -25.23
N THR A 229 48.72 15.23 -26.44
CA THR A 229 49.32 14.74 -27.70
C THR A 229 50.02 15.88 -28.45
N GLY A 230 50.94 15.53 -29.35
CA GLY A 230 51.84 16.47 -30.02
C GLY A 230 53.27 16.39 -29.50
N THR A 231 54.19 17.09 -30.16
CA THR A 231 55.62 17.09 -29.79
C THR A 231 55.93 18.29 -28.91
N ALA A 232 56.62 18.04 -27.79
CA ALA A 232 57.08 19.07 -26.85
C ALA A 232 58.30 19.85 -27.40
N THR A 233 58.13 20.49 -28.55
CA THR A 233 59.18 21.23 -29.25
C THR A 233 58.68 22.62 -29.60
N GLY A 234 59.54 23.65 -29.53
CA GLY A 234 59.18 25.03 -29.83
C GLY A 234 58.40 25.19 -31.14
N SER A 235 57.38 26.06 -31.14
CA SER A 235 56.48 26.32 -32.27
C SER A 235 55.53 25.19 -32.69
N GLN A 236 55.63 23.99 -32.08
CA GLN A 236 54.69 22.88 -32.32
C GLN A 236 53.36 23.08 -31.58
N VAL A 237 52.34 22.34 -32.01
CA VAL A 237 51.00 22.37 -31.41
C VAL A 237 50.82 21.17 -30.49
N LEU A 238 50.46 21.45 -29.24
CA LEU A 238 49.95 20.46 -28.30
C LEU A 238 48.43 20.41 -28.35
N THR A 239 47.86 19.23 -28.16
CA THR A 239 46.42 19.00 -28.12
C THR A 239 46.04 18.30 -26.82
N ALA A 240 45.08 18.87 -26.09
CA ALA A 240 44.54 18.27 -24.88
C ALA A 240 43.81 16.93 -25.19
N GLY A 241 44.04 15.94 -24.32
CA GLY A 241 43.35 14.65 -24.37
C GLY A 241 41.84 14.77 -24.13
N ALA A 242 41.09 13.69 -24.39
CA ALA A 242 39.66 13.68 -24.11
C ALA A 242 39.38 13.73 -22.60
N SER A 243 38.30 14.40 -22.19
CA SER A 243 37.80 14.32 -20.82
C SER A 243 37.05 13.01 -20.59
N THR A 244 36.87 12.63 -19.33
CA THR A 244 35.85 11.64 -18.91
C THR A 244 34.79 12.37 -18.09
N PRO A 245 33.50 12.34 -18.50
CA PRO A 245 32.97 11.73 -19.73
C PRO A 245 33.46 12.40 -21.04
N THR A 246 33.51 11.63 -22.13
CA THR A 246 34.04 12.09 -23.45
C THR A 246 33.19 13.18 -24.10
N ASN A 247 31.89 13.19 -23.82
CA ASN A 247 30.95 14.19 -24.31
C ASN A 247 30.78 15.39 -23.36
N ALA A 248 31.62 15.51 -22.32
CA ALA A 248 31.52 16.62 -21.39
C ALA A 248 31.81 17.95 -22.08
N THR A 249 30.95 18.94 -21.83
CA THR A 249 31.22 20.33 -22.21
C THR A 249 32.24 20.93 -21.25
N VAL A 250 33.42 21.27 -21.76
CA VAL A 250 34.56 21.72 -20.95
C VAL A 250 35.22 22.97 -21.50
N THR A 251 35.88 23.72 -20.61
CA THR A 251 36.80 24.80 -20.96
C THR A 251 38.24 24.41 -20.64
N TYR A 252 39.20 24.94 -21.39
CA TYR A 252 40.63 24.65 -21.24
C TYR A 252 41.37 25.87 -20.68
N GLN A 253 42.45 25.61 -19.94
CA GLN A 253 43.45 26.61 -19.57
C GLN A 253 44.82 25.93 -19.54
N TRP A 254 45.70 26.31 -20.47
CA TRP A 254 47.07 25.80 -20.49
C TRP A 254 47.92 26.49 -19.44
N GLN A 255 48.83 25.73 -18.85
CA GLN A 255 49.72 26.18 -17.78
C GLN A 255 51.15 25.74 -18.07
N HIS A 256 52.12 26.58 -17.74
CA HIS A 256 53.52 26.17 -17.69
C HIS A 256 54.03 26.09 -16.26
N GLU A 257 55.04 25.25 -16.06
CA GLU A 257 55.76 25.09 -14.80
C GLU A 257 56.71 26.29 -14.61
N ASN A 258 56.51 27.05 -13.53
CA ASN A 258 57.41 28.08 -13.06
C ASN A 258 58.01 27.61 -11.73
N SER A 259 59.23 27.07 -11.79
CA SER A 259 59.90 26.41 -10.66
C SER A 259 59.09 25.21 -10.14
N THR A 260 58.33 25.37 -9.06
CA THR A 260 57.50 24.32 -8.45
C THR A 260 56.00 24.59 -8.59
N GLU A 261 55.62 25.75 -9.16
CA GLU A 261 54.23 26.17 -9.30
C GLU A 261 53.77 26.13 -10.76
N TRP A 262 52.47 26.00 -10.96
CA TRP A 262 51.84 26.05 -12.27
C TRP A 262 51.16 27.39 -12.46
N THR A 263 51.47 28.07 -13.56
CA THR A 263 50.87 29.37 -13.87
C THR A 263 50.15 29.33 -15.20
N ASN A 264 49.04 30.05 -15.28
CA ASN A 264 48.23 30.15 -16.49
C ASN A 264 49.00 30.86 -17.60
N ILE A 265 49.03 30.26 -18.78
CA ILE A 265 49.50 30.90 -19.99
C ILE A 265 48.36 31.81 -20.49
N PRO A 266 48.54 33.14 -20.54
CA PRO A 266 47.47 34.06 -20.92
C PRO A 266 46.89 33.76 -22.31
N GLY A 267 45.56 33.70 -22.41
CA GLY A 267 44.84 33.48 -23.67
C GLY A 267 44.88 32.03 -24.21
N ALA A 268 45.65 31.14 -23.58
CA ALA A 268 45.72 29.73 -23.97
C ALA A 268 44.53 28.94 -23.41
N THR A 269 43.34 29.17 -23.98
CA THR A 269 42.07 28.58 -23.52
C THR A 269 41.42 27.64 -24.53
N SER A 270 42.09 27.38 -25.65
CA SER A 270 41.66 26.43 -26.68
C SER A 270 42.06 25.00 -26.33
N ARG A 271 41.37 24.01 -26.92
CA ARG A 271 41.75 22.59 -26.82
C ARG A 271 43.18 22.33 -27.32
N THR A 272 43.66 23.17 -28.23
CA THR A 272 45.03 23.15 -28.74
C THR A 272 45.80 24.37 -28.27
N TYR A 273 47.12 24.22 -28.13
CA TYR A 273 48.04 25.31 -27.80
C TYR A 273 49.31 25.21 -28.64
N ARG A 274 49.68 26.32 -29.29
CA ARG A 274 50.97 26.43 -29.99
C ARG A 274 52.03 26.89 -29.00
N LEU A 275 53.04 26.05 -28.79
CA LEU A 275 54.16 26.32 -27.90
C LEU A 275 54.87 27.61 -28.31
N GLN A 276 55.07 28.49 -27.34
CA GLN A 276 55.78 29.76 -27.51
C GLN A 276 57.24 29.61 -27.12
N MET A 277 58.10 30.53 -27.57
CA MET A 277 59.52 30.55 -27.16
C MET A 277 59.69 30.72 -25.65
N SER A 278 58.74 31.35 -24.96
CA SER A 278 58.73 31.50 -23.50
C SER A 278 58.52 30.19 -22.73
N ASP A 279 58.13 29.12 -23.42
CA ASP A 279 57.89 27.79 -22.81
C ASP A 279 59.11 26.87 -22.88
N LEU A 280 60.18 27.28 -23.59
CA LEU A 280 61.41 26.49 -23.71
C LEU A 280 62.01 26.17 -22.32
N GLY A 281 62.37 24.90 -22.12
CA GLY A 281 62.89 24.39 -20.86
C GLY A 281 61.85 24.17 -19.75
N LYS A 282 60.59 24.59 -19.94
CA LYS A 282 59.49 24.36 -19.00
C LYS A 282 58.71 23.10 -19.35
N LYS A 283 57.94 22.56 -18.41
CA LYS A 283 56.87 21.60 -18.70
C LYS A 283 55.56 22.35 -18.89
N VAL A 284 54.66 21.78 -19.68
CA VAL A 284 53.31 22.32 -19.93
C VAL A 284 52.27 21.29 -19.50
N ARG A 285 51.17 21.74 -18.93
CA ARG A 285 49.96 20.93 -18.67
C ARG A 285 48.72 21.70 -19.10
N VAL A 286 47.58 21.02 -19.14
CA VAL A 286 46.28 21.67 -19.37
C VAL A 286 45.34 21.38 -18.21
N GLN A 287 44.67 22.43 -17.71
CA GLN A 287 43.52 22.31 -16.84
C GLN A 287 42.24 22.29 -17.68
N VAL A 288 41.36 21.36 -17.36
CA VAL A 288 40.05 21.20 -17.99
C VAL A 288 39.00 21.37 -16.91
N THR A 289 38.00 22.22 -17.17
CA THR A 289 36.90 22.51 -16.23
C THR A 289 35.57 22.20 -16.88
N GLY A 290 34.74 21.40 -16.22
CA GLY A 290 33.37 21.09 -16.65
C GLY A 290 32.49 22.34 -16.61
N THR A 291 31.62 22.49 -17.61
CA THR A 291 30.68 23.61 -17.72
C THR A 291 29.29 23.14 -18.11
N GLY A 292 28.26 23.95 -17.83
CA GLY A 292 26.87 23.63 -18.14
C GLY A 292 26.39 22.42 -17.34
N ASN A 293 26.17 21.31 -18.04
CA ASN A 293 25.73 20.05 -17.42
C ASN A 293 26.83 19.28 -16.68
N TYR A 294 28.07 19.77 -16.76
CA TYR A 294 29.24 19.18 -16.14
C TYR A 294 29.91 20.15 -15.17
N SER A 295 30.63 19.62 -14.19
CA SER A 295 31.33 20.39 -13.16
C SER A 295 32.69 19.78 -12.81
N GLY A 296 33.47 20.48 -11.97
CA GLY A 296 34.78 20.05 -11.52
C GLY A 296 35.91 20.50 -12.43
N THR A 297 37.15 20.43 -11.92
CA THR A 297 38.38 20.82 -12.64
C THR A 297 39.43 19.73 -12.46
N ILE A 298 40.05 19.32 -13.57
CA ILE A 298 41.10 18.29 -13.60
C ILE A 298 42.29 18.80 -14.40
N SER A 299 43.49 18.46 -13.96
CA SER A 299 44.73 18.74 -14.71
C SER A 299 45.23 17.49 -15.41
N SER A 300 45.76 17.64 -16.62
CA SER A 300 46.48 16.56 -17.30
C SER A 300 47.79 16.24 -16.60
N ALA A 301 48.37 15.07 -16.93
CA ALA A 301 49.80 14.87 -16.76
C ALA A 301 50.58 15.96 -17.53
N PRO A 302 51.71 16.44 -16.99
CA PRO A 302 52.54 17.41 -17.68
C PRO A 302 53.32 16.77 -18.83
N THR A 303 53.69 17.57 -19.83
CA THR A 303 54.64 17.16 -20.87
C THR A 303 56.04 16.93 -20.29
N VAL A 304 56.93 16.35 -21.10
CA VAL A 304 58.38 16.54 -20.92
C VAL A 304 58.74 18.02 -21.10
N ALA A 305 59.95 18.41 -20.68
CA ALA A 305 60.43 19.78 -20.87
C ALA A 305 60.51 20.15 -22.37
N ILE A 306 60.04 21.34 -22.73
CA ILE A 306 59.98 21.76 -24.13
C ILE A 306 61.40 21.99 -24.68
N THR A 307 61.74 21.35 -25.80
CA THR A 307 63.05 21.49 -26.47
C THR A 307 63.01 22.52 -27.59
N PRO A 308 64.18 23.10 -27.98
CA PRO A 308 64.30 23.84 -29.23
C PRO A 308 63.92 22.98 -30.44
N GLN A 309 63.49 23.65 -31.52
CA GLN A 309 63.20 23.03 -32.82
C GLN A 309 64.46 22.54 -33.51
#